data_AF-A0A941AGE6-F1
#
_entry.id   AF-A0A941AGE6-F1
#
_cell.length_a   1.000
_cell.length_b   1.000
_cell.length_c   1.000
_cell.angle_alpha   90.00
_cell.angle_beta   90.00
_cell.angle_gamma   90.00
#
_symmetry.space_group_name_H-M   'P 1'
#
loop_
_entity.id
_entity.type
_entity.pdbx_description
1 polymer ?
#
loop_
_entity_poly.entity_id
_entity_poly.type
_entity_poly.pdbx_seq_one_letter_code
_entity_poly.pdbx_strand_id
1 'polypeptide(L)'
;MRLTDARISHLSHRLRNALHKAGVADFPDDPAAHREAKAVLESYAKAEEAVDAFARDRISRLSRRVPEGGREWEILYRKYFEEEMTRRKL
;
A
#
# COMPACT_ATOMS: atom_id res chain seq x y z
N MET A 1 7.90 0.99 -0.01
CA MET A 1 8.67 -0.13 -0.60
C MET A 1 7.79 -0.78 -1.66
N ARG A 2 8.22 -0.86 -2.92
CA ARG A 2 7.40 -1.44 -4.00
C ARG A 2 7.29 -2.96 -3.82
N LEU A 3 6.08 -3.49 -3.68
CA LEU A 3 5.86 -4.93 -3.66
C LEU A 3 6.10 -5.50 -5.06
N THR A 4 6.92 -6.54 -5.15
CA THR A 4 7.16 -7.25 -6.41
C THR A 4 5.97 -8.15 -6.74
N ASP A 5 5.76 -8.44 -8.03
CA ASP A 5 4.70 -9.34 -8.50
C ASP A 5 4.68 -10.68 -7.75
N ALA A 6 5.87 -11.26 -7.56
CA ALA A 6 6.05 -12.51 -6.82
C ALA A 6 5.60 -12.40 -5.35
N ARG A 7 5.87 -11.26 -4.69
CA ARG A 7 5.42 -11.01 -3.31
C ARG A 7 3.90 -10.84 -3.26
N ILE A 8 3.31 -10.13 -4.22
CA ILE A 8 1.86 -9.97 -4.31
C ILE A 8 1.17 -11.31 -4.54
N SER A 9 1.68 -12.14 -5.45
CA SER A 9 1.16 -13.49 -5.70
C SER A 9 1.26 -14.37 -4.44
N HIS A 10 2.40 -14.33 -3.75
CA HIS A 10 2.58 -15.08 -2.50
C HIS A 10 1.59 -14.63 -1.40
N LEU A 11 1.38 -13.31 -1.24
CA LEU A 11 0.41 -12.75 -0.30
C LEU A 11 -1.03 -13.12 -0.65
N SER A 12 -1.40 -13.05 -1.93
CA SER A 12 -2.72 -13.49 -2.44
C SER A 12 -3.00 -14.96 -2.08
N HIS A 13 -2.01 -15.85 -2.27
CA HIS A 13 -2.16 -17.25 -1.88
C HIS A 13 -2.32 -17.42 -0.36
N ARG A 14 -1.46 -16.77 0.44
CA ARG A 14 -1.51 -16.84 1.92
C ARG A 14 -2.83 -16.32 2.48
N LEU A 15 -3.32 -15.19 1.96
CA LEU A 15 -4.58 -14.56 2.38
C LEU A 15 -5.77 -15.48 2.11
N ARG A 16 -5.91 -15.98 0.88
CA ARG A 16 -7.03 -16.87 0.52
C ARG A 16 -7.02 -18.16 1.35
N ASN A 17 -5.86 -18.77 1.53
CA ASN A 17 -5.73 -19.96 2.38
C ASN A 17 -6.17 -19.68 3.83
N ALA A 18 -5.84 -18.50 4.37
CA ALA A 18 -6.26 -18.11 5.71
C ALA A 18 -7.77 -17.90 5.80
N LEU A 19 -8.37 -17.21 4.83
CA LEU A 19 -9.82 -16.97 4.75
C LEU A 19 -10.61 -18.28 4.66
N HIS A 20 -10.16 -19.22 3.83
CA HIS A 20 -10.79 -20.53 3.69
C HIS A 20 -10.68 -21.35 4.98
N LYS A 21 -9.48 -21.42 5.58
CA LYS A 21 -9.27 -22.13 6.86
C LYS A 21 -10.07 -21.55 8.02
N ALA A 22 -10.33 -20.24 8.01
CA ALA A 22 -11.15 -19.58 9.02
C ALA A 22 -12.66 -19.75 8.77
N GLY A 23 -13.07 -20.39 7.67
CA GLY A 23 -14.48 -20.52 7.28
C GLY A 23 -15.13 -19.19 6.89
N VAL A 24 -14.33 -18.17 6.54
CA VAL A 24 -14.82 -16.82 6.21
C VAL A 24 -15.25 -16.73 4.74
N ALA A 25 -14.57 -17.45 3.85
CA ALA A 25 -14.88 -17.47 2.42
C ALA A 25 -14.45 -18.78 1.76
N ASP A 26 -15.22 -19.21 0.77
CA ASP A 26 -14.88 -20.33 -0.11
C ASP A 26 -14.53 -19.84 -1.51
N PHE A 27 -13.61 -20.54 -2.18
CA PHE A 27 -13.10 -20.18 -3.50
C PHE A 27 -13.29 -21.35 -4.49
N PRO A 28 -14.51 -21.58 -5.02
CA PRO A 28 -14.78 -22.68 -5.95
C PRO A 28 -13.94 -22.61 -7.23
N ASP A 29 -13.63 -21.38 -7.68
CA ASP A 29 -12.71 -21.09 -8.77
C ASP A 29 -11.44 -20.45 -8.20
N ASP A 30 -10.45 -21.28 -7.82
CA ASP A 30 -9.19 -20.80 -7.27
C ASP A 30 -8.45 -19.87 -8.25
N PRO A 31 -8.31 -20.16 -9.56
CA PRO A 31 -7.69 -19.23 -10.49
C PRO A 31 -8.35 -17.85 -10.54
N ALA A 32 -9.68 -17.76 -10.56
CA ALA A 32 -10.39 -16.49 -10.53
C ALA A 32 -10.17 -15.74 -9.20
N ALA A 33 -10.31 -16.45 -8.08
CA ALA A 33 -10.05 -15.87 -6.77
C ALA A 33 -8.59 -15.36 -6.62
N HIS A 34 -7.63 -16.02 -7.27
CA HIS A 34 -6.21 -15.62 -7.21
C HIS A 34 -6.00 -14.30 -7.91
N ARG A 35 -6.58 -14.17 -9.12
CA ARG A 35 -6.53 -12.95 -9.92
C ARG A 35 -7.19 -11.78 -9.19
N GLU A 36 -8.35 -12.00 -8.60
CA GLU A 36 -9.06 -10.95 -7.86
C GLU A 36 -8.25 -10.48 -6.64
N ALA A 37 -7.77 -11.41 -5.81
CA ALA A 37 -6.95 -11.07 -4.65
C ALA A 37 -5.64 -10.35 -5.06
N LYS A 38 -5.03 -10.75 -6.18
CA LYS A 38 -3.85 -10.07 -6.73
C LYS A 38 -4.21 -8.64 -7.18
N ALA A 39 -5.32 -8.47 -7.91
CA ALA A 39 -5.77 -7.16 -8.39
C ALA A 39 -6.05 -6.19 -7.23
N VAL A 40 -6.70 -6.65 -6.16
CA VAL A 40 -6.94 -5.85 -4.95
C VAL A 40 -5.62 -5.43 -4.30
N LEU A 41 -4.70 -6.37 -4.08
CA LEU A 41 -3.40 -6.06 -3.48
C LEU A 41 -2.56 -5.09 -4.33
N GLU A 42 -2.58 -5.25 -5.67
CA GLU A 42 -1.93 -4.33 -6.59
C GLU A 42 -2.55 -2.93 -6.54
N SER A 43 -3.88 -2.84 -6.47
CA SER A 43 -4.58 -1.55 -6.39
C SER A 43 -4.19 -0.79 -5.13
N TYR A 44 -4.10 -1.49 -4.00
CA TYR A 44 -3.71 -0.91 -2.72
C TYR A 44 -2.24 -0.48 -2.73
N ALA A 45 -1.34 -1.32 -3.24
CA ALA A 45 0.07 -0.98 -3.38
C ALA A 45 0.31 0.26 -4.26
N LYS A 46 -0.41 0.38 -5.39
CA LYS A 46 -0.35 1.57 -6.26
C LYS A 46 -0.89 2.81 -5.55
N ALA A 47 -1.94 2.65 -4.76
CA ALA A 47 -2.52 3.74 -4.01
C ALA A 47 -1.53 4.27 -2.96
N GLU A 48 -0.87 3.37 -2.22
CA GLU A 48 0.19 3.70 -1.25
C GLU A 48 1.38 4.42 -1.91
N GLU A 49 1.84 3.94 -3.08
CA GLU A 49 2.90 4.61 -3.86
C GLU A 49 2.51 6.05 -4.22
N ALA A 50 1.25 6.28 -4.59
CA ALA A 50 0.75 7.61 -4.89
C ALA A 50 0.58 8.49 -3.64
N VAL A 51 0.49 7.91 -2.44
CA VAL A 51 0.52 8.64 -1.17
C VAL A 51 1.95 9.03 -0.79
N ASP A 52 2.91 8.11 -0.92
CA ASP A 52 4.35 8.38 -0.74
C ASP A 52 4.82 9.53 -1.65
N ALA A 53 4.49 9.45 -2.95
CA ALA A 53 4.83 10.49 -3.92
C ALA A 53 4.23 11.86 -3.53
N PHE A 54 2.97 11.87 -3.07
CA PHE A 54 2.32 13.09 -2.59
C PHE A 54 3.02 13.68 -1.35
N ALA A 55 3.36 12.86 -0.36
CA ALA A 55 4.04 13.32 0.84
C ALA A 55 5.41 13.94 0.51
N ARG A 56 6.18 13.29 -0.36
CA ARG A 56 7.50 13.77 -0.83
C ARG A 56 7.39 15.09 -1.60
N ASP A 57 6.44 15.18 -2.54
CA ASP A 57 6.16 16.41 -3.30
C ASP A 57 5.69 17.55 -2.39
N ARG A 58 4.88 17.26 -1.37
CA ARG A 58 4.42 18.28 -0.43
C ARG A 58 5.56 18.85 0.42
N ILE A 59 6.55 18.03 0.80
CA ILE A 59 7.75 18.50 1.50
C ILE A 59 8.64 19.32 0.57
N SER A 60 8.83 18.89 -0.68
CA SER A 60 9.70 19.57 -1.63
C SER A 60 9.22 20.98 -1.99
N ARG A 61 7.91 21.24 -1.88
CA ARG A 61 7.28 22.56 -2.10
C ARG A 61 7.36 23.51 -0.92
N LEU A 62 7.92 23.10 0.22
CA LEU A 62 8.11 24.00 1.36
C LEU A 62 9.11 25.12 1.00
N SER A 63 8.85 26.33 1.47
CA SER A 63 9.70 27.51 1.22
C SER A 63 11.12 27.37 1.79
N ARG A 64 11.30 26.48 2.76
CA ARG A 64 12.57 26.18 3.41
C ARG A 64 13.10 24.83 2.96
N ARG A 65 14.43 24.69 2.92
CA ARG A 65 15.08 23.42 2.58
C ARG A 65 14.92 22.41 3.72
N VAL A 66 14.28 21.29 3.42
CA VAL A 66 14.13 20.14 4.33
C VAL A 66 14.84 18.94 3.70
N PRO A 67 16.05 18.59 4.14
CA PRO A 67 16.81 17.49 3.54
C PRO A 67 16.17 16.13 3.84
N GLU A 68 16.00 15.30 2.80
CA GLU A 68 15.48 13.94 2.91
C GLU A 68 16.32 13.07 3.86
N GLY A 69 15.65 12.22 4.65
CA GLY A 69 16.27 11.38 5.68
C GLY A 69 16.67 12.12 6.97
N GLY A 70 16.51 13.45 7.02
CA GLY A 70 16.67 14.22 8.25
C GLY A 70 15.49 14.03 9.21
N ARG A 71 15.72 14.19 10.52
CA ARG A 71 14.66 14.03 11.56
C ARG A 71 13.40 14.83 11.27
N GLU A 72 13.56 16.07 10.81
CA GLU A 72 12.44 16.93 10.47
C GLU A 72 11.68 16.44 9.24
N TRP A 73 12.41 15.98 8.21
CA TRP A 73 11.82 15.41 7.02
C TRP A 73 10.97 14.18 7.38
N GLU A 74 11.48 13.28 8.22
CA GLU A 74 10.76 12.10 8.69
C GLU A 74 9.45 12.45 9.42
N ILE A 75 9.48 13.50 10.26
CA ILE A 75 8.28 13.98 10.97
C ILE A 75 7.23 14.49 9.97
N LEU A 76 7.66 15.31 9.01
CA LEU A 76 6.76 15.87 7.99
C LEU A 76 6.23 14.79 7.03
N TYR A 77 7.09 13.86 6.62
CA TYR A 77 6.73 12.74 5.75
C TYR A 77 5.64 11.91 6.39
N ARG A 78 5.85 11.46 7.63
CA ARG A 78 4.85 10.67 8.38
C ARG A 78 3.53 11.43 8.48
N LYS A 79 3.57 12.72 8.84
CA LYS A 79 2.37 13.55 8.95
C LYS A 79 1.60 13.62 7.63
N TYR A 80 2.26 13.99 6.53
CA TYR A 80 1.58 14.14 5.24
C TYR A 80 1.14 12.82 4.63
N PHE A 81 1.89 11.74 4.87
CA PHE A 81 1.51 10.40 4.48
C PHE A 81 0.23 9.97 5.21
N GLU A 82 0.18 10.09 6.54
CA GLU A 82 -1.00 9.73 7.35
C GLU A 82 -2.24 10.59 7.01
N GLU A 83 -2.06 11.90 6.82
CA GLU A 83 -3.12 12.80 6.35
C GLU A 83 -3.70 12.33 5.01
N GLU A 84 -2.83 11.94 4.08
CA GLU A 84 -3.23 11.55 2.73
C GLU A 84 -3.86 10.14 2.69
N MET A 85 -3.34 9.18 3.46
CA MET A 85 -3.96 7.86 3.66
C MET A 85 -5.40 8.03 4.18
N THR A 86 -5.56 8.85 5.23
CA THR A 86 -6.87 9.15 5.82
C THR A 86 -7.81 9.80 4.81
N ARG A 87 -7.30 10.76 4.01
CA ARG A 87 -8.08 11.45 2.98
C ARG A 87 -8.59 10.50 1.89
N ARG A 88 -7.76 9.52 1.50
CA ARG A 88 -8.10 8.54 0.46
C ARG A 88 -8.88 7.33 1.00
N LYS A 89 -9.07 7.23 2.32
CA LYS A 89 -9.69 6.07 3.00
C LYS A 89 -8.98 4.76 2.64
N LEU A 90 -7.65 4.82 2.60
CA LEU A 90 -6.77 3.67 2.45
C LEU A 90 -6.41 3.14 3.82
#